data_AF-A0A962HQ28-F1
#
_entry.id   AF-A0A962HQ28-F1
#
_cell.length_a   1.000
_cell.length_b   1.000
_cell.length_c   1.000
_cell.angle_alpha   90.00
_cell.angle_beta   90.00
_cell.angle_gamma   90.00
#
_symmetry.space_group_name_H-M   'P 1'
#
loop_
_entity.id
_entity.type
_entity.pdbx_description
1 polymer ?
#
loop_
_entity_poly.entity_id
_entity_poly.type
_entity_poly.pdbx_seq_one_letter_code
_entity_poly.pdbx_strand_id
1 'polypeptide(L)'
;LLLSATRVRDLEGAGASKIGSAMLYVLVAAIGMHMNLRAISSSPSLFGVGLTWIAIHALLLIGVTRLIRAPTFYLAVASQANIGGAASAPVVAAAFHPSLAPVGVLLAVLGYALGTYCAWITGQLLRLAAGQ
;
A
#
# COMPACT_ATOMS: atom_id res chain seq x y z
N LEU A 1 -0.63 -8.38 -18.31
CA LEU A 1 -0.42 -7.53 -19.51
C LEU A 1 -0.68 -8.30 -20.81
N LEU A 2 -0.04 -9.44 -21.07
CA LEU A 2 -0.34 -10.20 -22.30
C LEU A 2 -1.82 -10.64 -22.40
N LEU A 3 -2.41 -11.06 -21.28
CA LEU A 3 -3.82 -11.50 -21.24
C LEU A 3 -4.83 -10.36 -21.47
N SER A 4 -4.49 -9.10 -21.15
CA SER A 4 -5.39 -7.97 -21.40
C SER A 4 -5.53 -7.62 -22.89
N ALA A 5 -4.64 -8.15 -23.74
CA ALA A 5 -4.72 -8.06 -25.20
C ALA A 5 -5.50 -9.22 -25.84
N THR A 6 -6.00 -10.18 -25.04
CA THR A 6 -6.75 -11.34 -25.52
C THR A 6 -8.23 -11.23 -25.13
N ARG A 7 -9.07 -12.14 -25.63
CA ARG A 7 -10.51 -12.24 -25.27
C ARG A 7 -10.74 -12.43 -23.75
N VAL A 8 -9.71 -12.81 -23.00
CA VAL A 8 -9.75 -12.90 -21.53
C VAL A 8 -10.10 -11.55 -20.89
N ARG A 9 -9.83 -10.41 -21.55
CA ARG A 9 -10.26 -9.09 -21.06
C ARG A 9 -11.78 -8.98 -20.88
N ASP A 10 -12.58 -9.71 -21.66
CA ASP A 10 -14.04 -9.65 -21.56
C ASP A 10 -14.55 -10.23 -20.22
N LEU A 11 -13.72 -11.01 -19.51
CA LEU A 11 -14.02 -11.48 -18.15
C LEU A 11 -14.07 -10.34 -17.12
N GLU A 12 -13.44 -9.20 -17.40
CA GLU A 12 -13.59 -8.00 -16.57
C GLU A 12 -15.06 -7.54 -16.53
N GLY A 13 -15.72 -7.52 -17.69
CA GLY A 13 -17.15 -7.21 -17.82
C GLY A 13 -18.06 -8.30 -17.26
N ALA A 14 -17.61 -9.57 -17.25
CA ALA A 14 -18.32 -10.68 -16.62
C ALA A 14 -18.21 -10.72 -15.09
N GLY A 15 -17.42 -9.82 -14.47
CA GLY A 15 -17.34 -9.66 -13.01
C GLY A 15 -16.04 -10.13 -12.36
N ALA A 16 -14.96 -10.33 -13.11
CA ALA A 16 -13.66 -10.72 -12.55
C ALA A 16 -13.17 -9.78 -11.43
N SER A 17 -13.37 -8.46 -11.58
CA SER A 17 -13.03 -7.47 -10.55
C SER A 17 -13.82 -7.67 -9.25
N LYS A 18 -15.07 -8.15 -9.34
CA LYS A 18 -15.93 -8.39 -8.16
C LYS A 18 -15.42 -9.59 -7.35
N ILE A 19 -14.99 -10.65 -8.05
CA ILE A 19 -14.36 -11.83 -7.44
C ILE A 19 -13.01 -11.46 -6.84
N GLY A 20 -12.19 -10.69 -7.57
CA GLY A 20 -10.89 -10.21 -7.09
C GLY A 20 -11.00 -9.43 -5.78
N SER A 21 -11.95 -8.48 -5.70
CA SER A 21 -12.23 -7.73 -4.46
C SER A 21 -12.74 -8.62 -3.32
N ALA A 22 -13.56 -9.63 -3.61
CA ALA A 22 -14.01 -10.58 -2.58
C ALA A 22 -12.84 -11.40 -2.01
N MET A 23 -11.96 -11.92 -2.87
CA MET A 23 -10.75 -12.64 -2.44
C MET A 23 -9.78 -11.75 -1.66
N LEU A 24 -9.67 -10.48 -2.04
CA LEU A 24 -8.90 -9.49 -1.31
C LEU A 24 -9.44 -9.30 0.11
N TYR A 25 -10.75 -9.22 0.31
CA TYR A 25 -11.32 -9.13 1.66
C TYR A 25 -11.08 -10.39 2.48
N VAL A 26 -11.13 -11.57 1.87
CA VAL A 26 -10.75 -12.82 2.55
C VAL A 26 -9.28 -12.78 2.99
N LEU A 27 -8.37 -12.32 2.13
CA LEU A 27 -6.95 -12.15 2.47
C LEU A 27 -6.74 -11.18 3.63
N VAL A 28 -7.38 -10.00 3.60
CA VAL A 28 -7.28 -9.01 4.68
C VAL A 28 -7.82 -9.57 6.00
N ALA A 29 -8.97 -10.26 5.96
CA ALA A 29 -9.54 -10.93 7.13
C ALA A 29 -8.60 -12.01 7.68
N ALA A 30 -7.99 -12.82 6.81
CA ALA A 30 -7.00 -13.82 7.20
C ALA A 30 -5.80 -13.18 7.91
N ILE A 31 -5.18 -12.13 7.34
CA ILE A 31 -4.07 -11.41 7.99
C ILE A 31 -4.47 -10.90 9.38
N GLY A 32 -5.69 -10.33 9.50
CA GLY A 32 -6.23 -9.86 10.77
C GLY A 32 -6.42 -10.96 11.82
N MET A 33 -6.82 -12.17 11.43
CA MET A 33 -7.00 -13.30 12.35
C MET A 33 -5.67 -13.81 12.94
N HIS A 34 -4.56 -13.63 12.24
CA HIS A 34 -3.23 -13.98 12.74
C HIS A 34 -2.67 -12.96 13.75
N MET A 35 -3.35 -11.83 13.99
CA MET A 35 -2.90 -10.78 14.91
C MET A 35 -3.15 -11.16 16.37
N ASN A 36 -2.08 -11.14 17.19
CA ASN A 36 -2.17 -11.33 18.63
C ASN A 36 -2.21 -9.98 19.37
N LEU A 37 -3.39 -9.56 19.85
CA LEU A 37 -3.57 -8.30 20.58
C LEU A 37 -2.87 -8.27 21.95
N ARG A 38 -2.52 -9.41 22.54
CA ARG A 38 -1.71 -9.45 23.77
C ARG A 38 -0.24 -9.17 23.52
N ALA A 39 0.21 -9.19 22.26
CA ALA A 39 1.57 -8.78 21.89
C ALA A 39 1.82 -7.28 22.18
N ILE A 40 0.74 -6.48 22.24
CA ILE A 40 0.81 -5.04 22.48
C ILE A 40 1.41 -4.72 23.86
N SER A 41 1.00 -5.45 24.90
CA SER A 41 1.51 -5.24 26.26
C SER A 41 2.90 -5.84 26.48
N SER A 42 3.27 -6.87 25.72
CA SER A 42 4.56 -7.55 25.84
C SER A 42 5.67 -6.92 24.99
N SER A 43 5.33 -6.13 23.97
CA SER A 43 6.31 -5.43 23.12
C SER A 43 5.85 -4.03 22.73
N PRO A 44 5.62 -3.12 23.71
CA PRO A 44 5.17 -1.76 23.44
C PRO A 44 6.18 -0.94 22.60
N SER A 45 7.46 -1.31 22.63
CA SER A 45 8.49 -0.69 21.80
C SER A 45 8.22 -0.82 20.30
N LEU A 46 7.65 -1.95 19.84
CA LEU A 46 7.31 -2.16 18.42
C LEU A 46 6.21 -1.21 17.95
N PHE A 47 5.25 -0.89 18.83
CA PHE A 47 4.23 0.13 18.55
C PHE A 47 4.84 1.52 18.47
N GLY A 48 5.82 1.83 19.33
CA GLY A 48 6.58 3.07 19.24
C GLY A 48 7.26 3.22 17.88
N VAL A 49 7.94 2.17 17.41
CA VAL A 49 8.57 2.16 16.08
C VAL A 49 7.54 2.36 14.97
N GLY A 50 6.40 1.66 15.02
CA GLY A 50 5.31 1.83 14.05
C GLY A 50 4.73 3.25 14.03
N LEU A 51 4.54 3.86 15.20
CA LEU A 51 4.05 5.23 15.31
C LEU A 51 5.07 6.23 14.75
N THR A 52 6.34 6.08 15.09
CA THR A 52 7.43 6.90 14.53
C THR A 52 7.49 6.77 13.01
N TRP A 53 7.33 5.55 12.47
CA TRP A 53 7.28 5.31 11.03
C TRP A 53 6.14 6.08 10.36
N ILE A 54 4.91 5.95 10.88
CA ILE A 54 3.74 6.63 10.31
C ILE A 54 3.86 8.15 10.43
N ALA A 55 4.42 8.65 11.53
CA ALA A 55 4.68 10.07 11.71
C ALA A 55 5.67 10.60 10.66
N ILE A 56 6.82 9.93 10.47
CA ILE A 56 7.82 10.30 9.46
C ILE A 56 7.20 10.25 8.05
N HIS A 57 6.47 9.17 7.74
CA HIS A 57 5.76 9.02 6.46
C HIS A 57 4.79 10.18 6.19
N ALA A 58 3.95 10.52 7.17
CA ALA A 58 3.00 11.62 7.04
C ALA A 58 3.69 12.97 6.86
N LEU A 59 4.73 13.25 7.66
CA LEU A 59 5.50 14.50 7.57
C LEU A 59 6.19 14.64 6.21
N LEU A 60 6.82 13.57 5.72
CA LEU A 60 7.48 13.56 4.41
C LEU A 60 6.48 13.81 3.28
N LEU A 61 5.37 13.08 3.26
CA LEU A 61 4.36 13.25 2.21
C LEU A 61 3.71 14.64 2.24
N ILE A 62 3.38 15.15 3.42
CA ILE A 62 2.85 16.51 3.57
C ILE A 62 3.88 17.55 3.12
N GLY A 63 5.15 17.38 3.50
CA GLY A 63 6.25 18.25 3.10
C GLY A 63 6.44 18.28 1.58
N VAL A 64 6.53 17.11 0.95
CA VAL A 64 6.66 16.99 -0.51
C VAL A 64 5.45 17.57 -1.23
N THR A 65 4.23 17.26 -0.77
CA THR A 65 2.99 17.78 -1.36
C THR A 65 2.97 19.31 -1.33
N ARG A 66 3.43 19.93 -0.23
CA ARG A 66 3.55 21.39 -0.13
C ARG A 66 4.65 21.94 -1.03
N LEU A 67 5.80 21.27 -1.12
CA LEU A 67 6.92 21.71 -1.96
C LEU A 67 6.54 21.79 -3.44
N ILE A 68 5.88 20.76 -3.96
CA ILE A 68 5.46 20.71 -5.38
C ILE A 68 4.10 21.36 -5.62
N ARG A 69 3.46 21.90 -4.57
CA ARG A 69 2.11 22.49 -4.60
C ARG A 69 1.06 21.54 -5.20
N ALA A 70 1.15 20.26 -4.87
CA ALA A 70 0.22 19.25 -5.37
C ALA A 70 -1.14 19.31 -4.65
N PRO A 71 -2.24 19.03 -5.37
CA PRO A 71 -3.56 18.83 -4.75
C PRO A 71 -3.55 17.76 -3.66
N THR A 72 -4.36 17.96 -2.62
CA THR A 72 -4.52 17.05 -1.47
C THR A 72 -5.00 15.65 -1.87
N PHE A 73 -5.67 15.54 -3.03
CA PHE A 73 -6.01 14.26 -3.65
C PHE A 73 -4.78 13.35 -3.84
N TYR A 74 -3.69 13.89 -4.40
CA TYR A 74 -2.47 13.11 -4.64
C TYR A 74 -1.84 12.64 -3.34
N LEU A 75 -1.89 13.46 -2.28
CA LEU A 75 -1.43 13.07 -0.95
C LEU A 75 -2.19 11.86 -0.42
N ALA A 76 -3.53 11.87 -0.51
CA ALA A 76 -4.37 10.78 -0.02
C ALA A 76 -4.12 9.47 -0.77
N VAL A 77 -4.09 9.52 -2.11
CA VAL A 77 -3.86 8.34 -2.95
C VAL A 77 -2.42 7.82 -2.82
N ALA A 78 -1.41 8.70 -2.78
CA ALA A 78 -0.01 8.30 -2.62
C ALA A 78 0.27 7.69 -1.24
N SER A 79 -0.36 8.21 -0.18
CA SER A 79 -0.25 7.61 1.15
C SER A 79 -0.86 6.21 1.18
N GLN A 80 -2.06 6.04 0.62
CA GLN A 80 -2.72 4.74 0.55
C GLN A 80 -1.99 3.75 -0.34
N ALA A 81 -1.41 4.19 -1.45
CA ALA A 81 -0.60 3.33 -2.32
C ALA A 81 0.59 2.69 -1.57
N ASN A 82 1.19 3.39 -0.60
CA ASN A 82 2.34 2.90 0.15
C ASN A 82 1.97 2.12 1.42
N ILE A 83 0.94 2.55 2.16
CA ILE A 83 0.59 1.91 3.45
C ILE A 83 -0.50 0.85 3.28
N GLY A 84 -1.57 1.16 2.55
CA GLY A 84 -2.70 0.24 2.36
C GLY A 84 -2.63 -0.58 1.06
N GLY A 85 -1.72 -0.21 0.16
CA GLY A 85 -1.35 -0.98 -1.02
C GLY A 85 -2.47 -1.14 -2.05
N ALA A 86 -2.39 -2.24 -2.80
CA ALA A 86 -3.31 -2.53 -3.91
C ALA A 86 -4.77 -2.72 -3.45
N ALA A 87 -4.97 -2.91 -2.15
CA ALA A 87 -6.29 -3.12 -1.56
C ALA A 87 -7.08 -1.81 -1.40
N SER A 88 -6.47 -0.79 -0.81
CA SER A 88 -7.17 0.43 -0.40
C SER A 88 -6.87 1.65 -1.25
N ALA A 89 -5.71 1.70 -1.94
CA ALA A 89 -5.39 2.82 -2.83
C ALA A 89 -6.41 3.03 -3.95
N PRO A 90 -6.93 1.98 -4.63
CA PRO A 90 -7.96 2.15 -5.65
C PRO A 90 -9.28 2.64 -5.07
N VAL A 91 -9.61 2.19 -3.85
CA VAL A 91 -10.84 2.59 -3.14
C VAL A 91 -10.79 4.08 -2.80
N VAL A 92 -9.67 4.55 -2.26
CA VAL A 92 -9.49 5.98 -1.96
C VAL A 92 -9.44 6.81 -3.23
N ALA A 93 -8.80 6.34 -4.31
CA ALA A 93 -8.81 7.06 -5.59
C ALA A 93 -10.22 7.14 -6.20
N ALA A 94 -10.99 6.05 -6.16
CA ALA A 94 -12.35 5.96 -6.68
C ALA A 94 -13.32 6.92 -5.95
N ALA A 95 -13.08 7.19 -4.66
CA ALA A 95 -13.86 8.13 -3.87
C ALA A 95 -13.78 9.57 -4.40
N PHE A 96 -12.71 9.93 -5.12
CA PHE A 96 -12.60 11.22 -5.80
C PHE A 96 -13.15 11.17 -7.22
N HIS A 97 -12.78 10.16 -7.99
CA HIS A 97 -13.40 9.91 -9.29
C HIS A 97 -13.19 8.43 -9.71
N PRO A 98 -14.23 7.72 -10.19
CA PRO A 98 -14.12 6.30 -10.55
C PRO A 98 -13.01 6.00 -11.57
N SER A 99 -12.72 6.92 -12.50
CA SER A 99 -11.64 6.75 -13.49
C SER A 99 -10.23 6.76 -12.89
N LEU A 100 -10.08 7.13 -11.62
CA LEU A 100 -8.79 7.18 -10.92
C LEU A 100 -8.47 5.88 -10.18
N ALA A 101 -9.42 4.95 -10.05
CA ALA A 101 -9.18 3.65 -9.43
C ALA A 101 -8.02 2.88 -10.08
N PRO A 102 -7.90 2.79 -11.43
CA PRO A 102 -6.76 2.14 -12.09
C PRO A 102 -5.42 2.83 -11.76
N VAL A 103 -5.42 4.16 -11.63
CA VAL A 103 -4.22 4.92 -11.25
C VAL A 103 -3.78 4.55 -9.83
N GLY A 104 -4.73 4.44 -8.90
CA GLY A 104 -4.46 3.97 -7.53
C GLY A 104 -3.88 2.55 -7.50
N VAL A 105 -4.39 1.62 -8.32
CA VAL A 105 -3.84 0.26 -8.46
C VAL A 105 -2.39 0.32 -8.94
N LEU A 106 -2.12 1.05 -10.01
CA LEU A 106 -0.78 1.13 -10.61
C LEU A 106 0.23 1.76 -9.65
N LEU A 107 -0.15 2.84 -8.96
CA LEU A 107 0.68 3.47 -7.94
C LEU A 107 1.00 2.52 -6.80
N ALA A 108 0.02 1.73 -6.33
CA ALA A 108 0.24 0.77 -5.27
C ALA A 108 1.18 -0.38 -5.68
N VAL A 109 1.00 -0.93 -6.89
CA VAL A 109 1.87 -1.99 -7.40
C VAL A 109 3.31 -1.48 -7.57
N LEU A 110 3.49 -0.27 -8.10
CA LEU A 110 4.80 0.36 -8.21
C LEU A 110 5.42 0.61 -6.84
N GLY A 111 4.64 1.14 -5.89
CA GLY A 111 5.07 1.37 -4.51
C GLY A 111 5.52 0.09 -3.83
N TYR A 112 4.81 -1.02 -4.03
CA TYR A 112 5.23 -2.33 -3.54
C TYR A 112 6.52 -2.82 -4.19
N ALA A 113 6.65 -2.76 -5.51
CA ALA A 113 7.87 -3.17 -6.19
C ALA A 113 9.09 -2.39 -5.66
N LEU A 114 9.00 -1.06 -5.61
CA LEU A 114 10.06 -0.20 -5.10
C LEU A 114 10.32 -0.46 -3.61
N GLY A 115 9.26 -0.54 -2.81
CA GLY A 115 9.33 -0.79 -1.38
C GLY A 115 10.03 -2.10 -1.03
N THR A 116 9.77 -3.17 -1.78
CA THR A 116 10.46 -4.46 -1.58
C THR A 116 11.97 -4.34 -1.78
N TYR A 117 12.42 -3.70 -2.86
CA TYR A 117 13.86 -3.53 -3.10
C TYR A 117 14.50 -2.58 -2.09
N CYS A 118 13.86 -1.46 -1.77
CA CYS A 118 14.36 -0.52 -0.76
C CYS A 118 14.45 -1.17 0.63
N ALA A 119 13.46 -1.97 1.02
CA ALA A 119 13.46 -2.70 2.29
C ALA A 119 14.59 -3.73 2.33
N TRP A 120 14.82 -4.46 1.24
CA TRP A 120 15.94 -5.40 1.14
C TRP A 120 17.29 -4.70 1.28
N ILE A 121 17.51 -3.59 0.57
CA ILE A 121 18.73 -2.77 0.68
C ILE A 121 18.91 -2.27 2.11
N THR A 122 17.84 -1.73 2.72
CA THR A 122 17.87 -1.25 4.11
C THR A 122 18.26 -2.38 5.06
N GLY A 123 17.74 -3.59 4.84
CA GLY A 123 18.13 -4.78 5.59
C GLY A 123 19.63 -5.11 5.45
N GLN A 124 20.19 -5.02 4.24
CA GLN A 124 21.63 -5.23 4.03
C GLN A 124 22.47 -4.15 4.73
N LEU A 125 22.06 -2.89 4.67
CA LEU A 125 22.76 -1.79 5.36
C LEU A 125 22.74 -1.98 6.88
N LEU A 126 21.61 -2.42 7.43
CA LEU A 126 21.50 -2.73 8.86
C LEU A 126 22.37 -3.91 9.28
N ARG A 127 22.45 -4.97 8.45
CA ARG A 127 23.35 -6.10 8.69
C ARG A 127 24.81 -5.65 8.76
N LEU A 128 25.24 -4.86 7.77
CA LEU A 128 26.60 -4.29 7.73
C LEU A 128 26.87 -3.39 8.95
N ALA A 129 25.93 -2.53 9.31
CA ALA A 129 26.06 -1.66 10.48
C ALA A 129 26.12 -2.43 11.80
N ALA A 130 25.47 -3.60 11.87
CA ALA A 130 25.53 -4.52 13.00
C ALA A 130 26.78 -5.42 13.00
N GLY A 131 27.67 -5.30 12.00
CA GLY A 131 28.90 -6.09 11.89
C GLY A 131 28.70 -7.55 11.44
N GLN A 132 27.60 -7.84 10.73
CA GLN A 132 27.24 -9.15 10.16
C GLN A 132 27.25 -9.14 8.63
#